data_AF-A0A8S3WXM6-F1
#
_entry.id   AF-A0A8S3WXM6-F1
#
_cell.length_a   1.000
_cell.length_b   1.000
_cell.length_c   1.000
_cell.angle_alpha   90.00
_cell.angle_beta   90.00
_cell.angle_gamma   90.00
#
_symmetry.space_group_name_H-M   'P 1'
#
loop_
_entity.id
_entity.type
_entity.pdbx_description
1 polymer ?
#
loop_
_entity_poly.entity_id
_entity_poly.type
_entity_poly.pdbx_seq_one_letter_code
_entity_poly.pdbx_strand_id
1 'polypeptide(L)'
;MSRIYEDVDPAYAANCSNITLCSNTVGFFKNFSDEIISIAEEDNWLQSFEKVEDVHKVTAVMENKMIMQGLQEVFSRIQPLYRSKDAKISQEKLKEAEAALKQGDLNKSLALASQAVLRSPMTGIDEVADRGVSLALALWLRSEVLLRLNKFQAALEDLKLA
;
A
#
# COMPACT_ATOMS: atom_id res chain seq x y z
N MET A 1 -29.87 -2.09 8.99
CA MET A 1 -28.74 -2.29 8.05
C MET A 1 -27.58 -2.81 8.86
N SER A 2 -27.31 -4.12 8.77
CA SER A 2 -26.19 -4.76 9.47
C SER A 2 -24.87 -4.23 8.93
N ARG A 3 -23.92 -3.95 9.82
CA ARG A 3 -22.58 -3.48 9.48
C ARG A 3 -21.84 -4.61 8.78
N ILE A 4 -21.49 -4.42 7.51
CA ILE A 4 -20.78 -5.40 6.66
C ILE A 4 -19.26 -5.50 7.02
N TYR A 5 -18.78 -4.74 8.02
CA TYR A 5 -17.35 -4.44 8.18
C TYR A 5 -16.72 -4.82 9.55
N GLU A 6 -17.23 -5.82 10.27
CA GLU A 6 -16.65 -6.20 11.59
C GLU A 6 -15.91 -7.55 11.64
N ASP A 7 -15.82 -8.32 10.56
CA ASP A 7 -15.05 -9.58 10.56
C ASP A 7 -13.67 -9.41 9.92
N VAL A 8 -12.72 -8.84 10.68
CA VAL A 8 -11.30 -8.98 10.37
C VAL A 8 -10.89 -10.39 10.80
N ASP A 9 -10.72 -11.31 9.85
CA ASP A 9 -10.19 -12.65 10.14
C ASP A 9 -8.72 -12.55 10.62
N PRO A 10 -8.45 -12.80 11.91
CA PRO A 10 -7.10 -12.68 12.47
C PRO A 10 -6.15 -13.75 11.90
N ALA A 11 -6.67 -14.91 11.50
CA ALA A 11 -5.89 -15.98 10.90
C ALA A 11 -5.46 -15.61 9.48
N TYR A 12 -6.34 -14.98 8.70
CA TYR A 12 -6.00 -14.46 7.37
C TYR A 12 -4.94 -13.35 7.43
N ALA A 13 -5.10 -12.41 8.37
CA ALA A 13 -4.15 -11.32 8.58
C ALA A 13 -2.77 -11.83 9.03
N ALA A 14 -2.72 -12.90 9.84
CA ALA A 14 -1.47 -13.53 10.28
C ALA A 14 -0.76 -14.31 9.15
N ASN A 15 -1.53 -14.90 8.22
CA ASN A 15 -0.98 -15.68 7.10
C ASN A 15 -0.52 -14.82 5.92
N CYS A 16 -0.99 -13.58 5.81
CA CYS A 16 -0.54 -12.62 4.79
C CYS A 16 0.83 -12.01 5.16
N SER A 17 1.90 -12.80 5.03
CA SER A 17 3.27 -12.31 5.11
C SER A 17 3.68 -11.52 3.85
N ASN A 18 4.71 -10.68 3.93
CA ASN A 18 5.28 -9.99 2.75
C ASN A 18 5.69 -10.96 1.62
N ILE A 19 5.98 -12.23 1.95
CA ILE A 19 6.30 -13.30 0.98
C ILE A 19 5.09 -13.67 0.12
N THR A 20 3.86 -13.55 0.66
CA THR A 20 2.61 -13.83 -0.05
C THR A 20 2.29 -12.78 -1.12
N LEU A 21 2.78 -11.54 -0.92
CA LEU A 21 2.52 -10.39 -1.80
C LEU A 21 3.71 -10.04 -2.71
N CYS A 22 4.94 -10.37 -2.34
CA CYS A 22 6.13 -10.09 -3.14
C CYS A 22 7.14 -11.22 -2.93
N SER A 23 7.34 -12.04 -3.95
CA SER A 23 8.47 -12.97 -3.98
C SER A 23 8.99 -13.06 -5.40
N ASN A 24 10.29 -12.79 -5.52
CA ASN A 24 11.00 -12.57 -6.77
C ASN A 24 11.04 -13.84 -7.66
N THR A 25 10.78 -15.03 -7.12
CA THR A 25 10.86 -16.31 -7.85
C THR A 25 9.72 -17.30 -7.62
N VAL A 26 8.93 -17.19 -6.54
CA VAL A 26 7.79 -18.08 -6.24
C VAL A 26 6.75 -17.33 -5.41
N GLY A 27 5.52 -17.16 -5.88
CA GLY A 27 4.49 -16.47 -5.11
C GLY A 27 3.20 -16.23 -5.90
N PHE A 28 2.17 -15.73 -5.21
CA PHE A 28 0.83 -15.52 -5.80
C PHE A 28 0.90 -14.75 -7.13
N PHE A 29 1.57 -13.59 -7.17
CA PHE A 29 1.65 -12.80 -8.41
C PHE A 29 2.45 -13.46 -9.52
N LYS A 30 3.49 -14.25 -9.20
CA LYS A 30 4.27 -14.96 -10.21
C LYS A 30 3.44 -16.08 -10.83
N ASN A 31 2.81 -16.92 -10.00
CA ASN A 31 1.92 -17.99 -10.45
C ASN A 31 0.75 -17.41 -11.27
N PHE A 32 0.15 -16.34 -10.78
CA PHE A 32 -0.93 -15.65 -11.48
C PHE A 32 -0.46 -15.06 -12.82
N SER A 33 0.74 -14.47 -12.87
CA SER A 33 1.29 -13.99 -14.15
C SER A 33 1.53 -15.12 -15.15
N ASP A 34 2.00 -16.28 -14.69
CA ASP A 34 2.24 -17.44 -15.53
C ASP A 34 0.93 -18.04 -16.07
N GLU A 35 -0.13 -18.07 -15.26
CA GLU A 35 -1.48 -18.46 -15.70
C GLU A 35 -2.02 -17.50 -16.79
N ILE A 36 -1.90 -16.19 -16.58
CA ILE A 36 -2.35 -15.19 -17.55
C ILE A 36 -1.52 -15.25 -18.85
N ILE A 37 -0.22 -15.51 -18.75
CA ILE A 37 0.66 -15.73 -19.92
C ILE A 37 0.18 -16.96 -20.70
N SER A 38 -0.12 -18.08 -20.03
CA SER A 38 -0.63 -19.28 -20.68
C SER A 38 -1.93 -19.01 -21.46
N ILE A 39 -2.85 -18.22 -20.90
CA ILE A 39 -4.09 -17.80 -21.58
C ILE A 39 -3.77 -16.92 -22.79
N ALA A 40 -2.81 -16.01 -22.67
CA ALA A 40 -2.38 -15.13 -23.75
C ALA A 40 -1.63 -15.85 -24.89
N GLU A 41 -1.05 -17.03 -24.63
CA GLU A 41 -0.35 -17.86 -25.61
C GLU A 41 -1.28 -18.67 -26.51
N GLU A 42 -2.50 -19.02 -26.06
CA GLU A 42 -3.44 -19.89 -26.81
C GLU A 42 -3.71 -19.38 -28.24
N ASP A 43 -3.82 -18.06 -28.41
CA ASP A 43 -4.10 -17.42 -29.71
C ASP A 43 -2.87 -16.71 -30.32
N ASN A 44 -1.64 -17.00 -29.85
CA ASN A 44 -0.42 -16.25 -30.19
C ASN A 44 -0.53 -14.72 -29.97
N TRP A 45 -1.41 -14.29 -29.06
CA TRP A 45 -1.69 -12.86 -28.84
C TRP A 45 -0.44 -12.10 -28.38
N LEU A 46 0.43 -12.75 -27.59
CA LEU A 46 1.68 -12.16 -27.12
C LEU A 46 2.60 -11.64 -28.24
N GLN A 47 2.63 -12.29 -29.41
CA GLN A 47 3.44 -11.84 -30.55
C GLN A 47 2.90 -10.54 -31.18
N SER A 48 1.58 -10.32 -31.09
CA SER A 48 0.95 -9.09 -31.54
C SER A 48 1.07 -8.00 -30.47
N PHE A 49 0.97 -8.39 -29.20
CA PHE A 49 1.10 -7.50 -28.05
C PHE A 49 2.51 -6.89 -27.93
N GLU A 50 3.57 -7.64 -28.24
CA GLU A 50 4.95 -7.14 -28.23
C GLU A 50 5.14 -5.92 -29.14
N LYS A 51 4.39 -5.85 -30.24
CA LYS A 51 4.44 -4.77 -31.23
C LYS A 51 3.66 -3.52 -30.82
N VAL A 52 2.88 -3.58 -29.74
CA VAL A 52 2.12 -2.44 -29.22
C VAL A 52 3.06 -1.50 -28.50
N GLU A 53 2.91 -0.18 -28.73
CA GLU A 53 3.67 0.83 -28.00
C GLU A 53 3.35 0.80 -26.50
N ASP A 54 4.36 1.05 -25.65
CA ASP A 54 4.23 0.94 -24.19
C ASP A 54 3.06 1.75 -23.61
N VAL A 55 2.77 2.92 -24.17
CA VAL A 55 1.66 3.80 -23.75
C VAL A 55 0.29 3.13 -23.94
N HIS A 56 0.16 2.21 -24.90
CA HIS A 56 -1.09 1.55 -25.26
C HIS A 56 -1.20 0.11 -24.75
N LYS A 57 -0.14 -0.44 -24.15
CA LYS A 57 -0.13 -1.84 -23.68
C LYS A 57 -1.21 -2.14 -22.64
N VAL A 58 -1.45 -1.22 -21.71
CA VAL A 58 -2.50 -1.40 -20.70
C VAL A 58 -3.88 -1.47 -21.35
N THR A 59 -4.16 -0.58 -22.29
CA THR A 59 -5.42 -0.56 -23.05
C THR A 59 -5.59 -1.84 -23.87
N ALA A 60 -4.54 -2.31 -24.55
CA ALA A 60 -4.58 -3.55 -25.32
C ALA A 60 -4.90 -4.78 -24.45
N VAL A 61 -4.38 -4.85 -23.23
CA VAL A 61 -4.77 -5.90 -22.25
C VAL A 61 -6.25 -5.75 -21.87
N MET A 62 -6.71 -4.54 -21.58
CA MET A 62 -8.09 -4.27 -21.19
C MET A 62 -9.13 -4.60 -22.29
N GLU A 63 -8.73 -4.50 -23.56
CA GLU A 63 -9.58 -4.82 -24.70
C GLU A 63 -9.63 -6.32 -25.01
N ASN A 64 -8.62 -7.09 -24.56
CA ASN A 64 -8.63 -8.55 -24.71
C ASN A 64 -9.56 -9.18 -23.67
N LYS A 65 -10.75 -9.60 -24.14
CA LYS A 65 -11.80 -10.20 -23.29
C LYS A 65 -11.36 -11.46 -22.55
N MET A 66 -10.55 -12.31 -23.19
CA MET A 66 -10.12 -13.59 -22.61
C MET A 66 -9.17 -13.34 -21.44
N ILE A 67 -8.16 -12.48 -21.65
CA ILE A 67 -7.21 -12.07 -20.60
C ILE A 67 -7.94 -11.33 -19.49
N MET A 68 -8.82 -10.37 -19.83
CA MET A 68 -9.58 -9.63 -18.84
C MET A 68 -10.55 -10.48 -18.04
N GLN A 69 -11.09 -11.57 -18.60
CA GLN A 69 -11.91 -12.49 -17.85
C GLN A 69 -11.09 -13.23 -16.78
N GLY A 70 -9.90 -13.72 -17.12
CA GLY A 70 -8.97 -14.32 -16.15
C GLY A 70 -8.53 -13.31 -15.06
N LEU A 71 -8.25 -12.07 -15.46
CA LEU A 71 -7.92 -10.99 -14.52
C LEU A 71 -9.10 -10.64 -13.61
N GLN A 72 -10.32 -10.55 -14.14
CA GLN A 72 -11.52 -10.20 -13.38
C GLN A 72 -11.91 -11.28 -12.38
N GLU A 73 -11.66 -12.57 -12.66
CA GLU A 73 -11.92 -13.62 -11.68
C GLU A 73 -11.12 -13.39 -10.39
N VAL A 74 -9.86 -12.99 -10.52
CA VAL A 74 -9.01 -12.68 -9.38
C VAL A 74 -9.35 -11.31 -8.79
N PHE A 75 -9.49 -10.28 -9.62
CA PHE A 75 -9.77 -8.91 -9.16
C PHE A 75 -11.11 -8.78 -8.46
N SER A 76 -12.12 -9.56 -8.85
CA SER A 76 -13.42 -9.60 -8.17
C SER A 76 -13.35 -10.14 -6.74
N ARG A 77 -12.29 -10.88 -6.40
CA ARG A 77 -12.03 -11.43 -5.06
C ARG A 77 -11.08 -10.56 -4.26
N ILE A 78 -10.48 -9.52 -4.86
CA ILE A 78 -9.63 -8.58 -4.14
C ILE A 78 -10.51 -7.73 -3.23
N GLN A 79 -10.32 -7.91 -1.93
CA GLN A 79 -10.87 -7.00 -0.94
C GLN A 79 -9.84 -5.91 -0.61
N PRO A 80 -10.26 -4.64 -0.47
CA PRO A 80 -9.40 -3.60 0.07
C PRO A 80 -8.89 -4.03 1.45
N LEU A 81 -7.59 -4.31 1.55
CA LEU A 81 -6.97 -4.60 2.84
C LEU A 81 -6.76 -3.27 3.56
N TYR A 82 -7.81 -2.77 4.21
CA TYR A 82 -7.67 -1.67 5.14
C TYR A 82 -6.87 -2.20 6.33
N ARG A 83 -5.56 -1.90 6.36
CA ARG A 83 -4.83 -1.92 7.63
C ARG A 83 -5.57 -0.93 8.54
N SER A 84 -6.31 -1.45 9.51
CA SER A 84 -7.12 -0.63 10.40
C SER A 84 -6.26 0.46 11.04
N LYS A 85 -6.88 1.61 11.29
CA LYS A 85 -6.24 2.65 12.07
C LYS A 85 -5.99 2.10 13.47
N ASP A 86 -4.77 2.27 13.96
CA ASP A 86 -4.32 1.78 15.25
C ASP A 86 -3.32 2.79 15.80
N ALA A 87 -3.75 3.50 16.84
CA ALA A 87 -2.94 4.56 17.44
C ALA A 87 -1.65 4.02 18.09
N LYS A 88 -1.66 2.79 18.63
CA LYS A 88 -0.47 2.18 19.24
C LYS A 88 0.58 1.86 18.18
N ILE A 89 0.16 1.23 17.08
CA ILE A 89 1.08 0.95 15.96
C ILE A 89 1.58 2.26 15.35
N SER A 90 0.71 3.27 15.21
CA SER A 90 1.13 4.61 14.78
C SER A 90 2.20 5.20 15.70
N GLN A 91 2.03 5.09 17.01
CA GLN A 91 2.97 5.59 18.01
C GLN A 91 4.31 4.85 17.98
N GLU A 92 4.29 3.52 17.82
CA GLU A 92 5.50 2.71 17.65
C GLU A 92 6.28 3.15 16.40
N LYS A 93 5.59 3.33 15.27
CA LYS A 93 6.22 3.78 14.02
C LYS A 93 6.72 5.21 14.08
N LEU A 94 6.06 6.10 14.82
CA LEU A 94 6.57 7.41 15.16
C LEU A 94 7.92 7.32 15.89
N LYS A 95 8.01 6.52 16.96
CA LYS A 95 9.25 6.35 17.74
C LYS A 95 10.39 5.75 16.88
N GLU A 96 10.09 4.74 16.07
CA GLU A 96 11.06 4.16 15.13
C GLU A 96 11.53 5.21 14.10
N ALA A 97 10.62 6.03 13.57
CA ALA A 97 10.93 7.09 12.61
C ALA A 97 11.82 8.18 13.22
N GLU A 98 11.55 8.62 14.45
CA GLU A 98 12.38 9.56 15.19
C GLU A 98 13.79 9.01 15.44
N ALA A 99 13.89 7.72 15.81
CA ALA A 99 15.18 7.07 16.01
C ALA A 99 16.00 7.03 14.71
N ALA A 100 15.36 6.69 13.58
CA ALA A 100 16.00 6.71 12.27
C ALA A 100 16.41 8.14 11.85
N LEU A 101 15.58 9.15 12.15
CA LEU A 101 15.88 10.56 11.88
C LEU A 101 17.12 11.03 12.65
N LYS A 102 17.23 10.67 13.94
CA LYS A 102 18.39 10.98 14.79
C LYS A 102 19.67 10.31 14.28
N GLN A 103 19.57 9.15 13.66
CA GLN A 103 20.68 8.43 13.04
C GLN A 103 21.05 8.99 11.65
N GLY A 104 20.28 9.94 11.11
CA GLY A 104 20.49 10.51 9.78
C GLY A 104 19.99 9.65 8.63
N ASP A 105 19.32 8.53 8.90
CA ASP A 105 18.73 7.66 7.87
C ASP A 105 17.37 8.22 7.44
N LEU A 106 17.42 9.22 6.55
CA LEU A 106 16.25 9.96 6.10
C LEU A 106 15.26 9.09 5.30
N ASN A 107 15.75 8.11 4.53
CA ASN A 107 14.88 7.23 3.73
C ASN A 107 14.09 6.28 4.62
N LYS A 108 14.77 5.65 5.59
CA LYS A 108 14.10 4.80 6.58
C LYS A 108 13.14 5.59 7.44
N SER A 109 13.56 6.78 7.90
CA SER A 109 12.70 7.68 8.68
C SER A 109 11.44 8.07 7.92
N LEU A 110 11.56 8.42 6.62
CA LEU A 110 10.42 8.77 5.79
C LEU A 110 9.45 7.59 5.62
N ALA A 111 9.96 6.39 5.40
CA ALA A 111 9.16 5.18 5.26
C ALA A 111 8.37 4.86 6.55
N LEU A 112 9.01 5.03 7.71
CA LEU A 112 8.39 4.79 9.02
C LEU A 112 7.37 5.88 9.37
N ALA A 113 7.68 7.16 9.14
CA ALA A 113 6.75 8.27 9.36
C ALA A 113 5.51 8.14 8.45
N SER A 114 5.68 7.69 7.20
CA SER A 114 4.56 7.41 6.30
C SER A 114 3.68 6.26 6.80
N GLN A 115 4.28 5.22 7.38
CA GLN A 115 3.54 4.14 8.02
C GLN A 115 2.78 4.62 9.25
N ALA A 116 3.35 5.52 10.05
CA ALA A 116 2.65 6.13 11.17
C ALA A 116 1.38 6.85 10.69
N VAL A 117 1.50 7.76 9.70
CA VAL A 117 0.34 8.47 9.11
C VAL A 117 -0.73 7.50 8.59
N LEU A 118 -0.32 6.43 7.91
CA LEU A 118 -1.25 5.42 7.40
C LEU A 118 -2.01 4.72 8.53
N ARG A 119 -1.38 4.48 9.68
CA ARG A 119 -1.98 3.80 10.84
C ARG A 119 -2.67 4.75 11.81
N SER A 120 -2.40 6.07 11.78
CA SER A 120 -3.03 6.99 12.72
C SER A 120 -4.54 7.07 12.50
N PRO A 121 -5.36 6.95 13.57
CA PRO A 121 -6.76 7.31 13.51
C PRO A 121 -6.93 8.83 13.34
N MET A 122 -8.10 9.26 12.86
CA MET A 122 -8.41 10.70 12.80
C MET A 122 -8.38 11.32 14.19
N THR A 123 -8.13 12.63 14.25
CA THR A 123 -8.05 13.39 15.49
C THR A 123 -9.32 13.21 16.33
N GLY A 124 -9.15 12.92 17.62
CA GLY A 124 -10.24 12.71 18.58
C GLY A 124 -10.91 11.34 18.56
N ILE A 125 -10.50 10.40 17.69
CA ILE A 125 -11.07 9.04 17.68
C ILE A 125 -10.53 8.18 18.84
N ASP A 126 -9.23 8.28 19.13
CA ASP A 126 -8.58 7.51 20.21
C ASP A 126 -7.89 8.49 21.17
N GLU A 127 -8.64 8.98 22.15
CA GLU A 127 -8.13 9.94 23.14
C GLU A 127 -7.16 9.31 24.15
N VAL A 128 -7.13 7.97 24.26
CA VAL A 128 -6.24 7.25 25.19
C VAL A 128 -4.81 7.32 24.68
N ALA A 129 -4.62 7.15 23.38
CA ALA A 129 -3.33 7.27 22.73
C ALA A 129 -3.06 8.72 22.28
N ASP A 130 -1.89 9.26 22.66
CA ASP A 130 -1.44 10.60 22.27
C ASP A 130 -2.49 11.71 22.45
N ARG A 131 -3.43 11.56 23.40
CA ARG A 131 -4.55 12.49 23.63
C ARG A 131 -5.41 12.74 22.38
N GLY A 132 -5.51 11.76 21.48
CA GLY A 132 -6.29 11.87 20.26
C GLY A 132 -5.62 12.64 19.12
N VAL A 133 -4.32 12.97 19.22
CA VAL A 133 -3.61 13.72 18.17
C VAL A 133 -2.55 12.89 17.42
N SER A 134 -2.66 11.56 17.42
CA SER A 134 -1.67 10.68 16.76
C SER A 134 -1.44 11.01 15.28
N LEU A 135 -2.48 11.40 14.53
CA LEU A 135 -2.35 11.78 13.12
C LEU A 135 -1.55 13.07 12.94
N ALA A 136 -1.83 14.08 13.77
CA ALA A 136 -1.11 15.36 13.74
C ALA A 136 0.39 15.16 14.03
N LEU A 137 0.71 14.33 15.04
CA LEU A 137 2.10 14.00 15.38
C LEU A 137 2.80 13.26 14.23
N ALA A 138 2.11 12.31 13.58
CA ALA A 138 2.65 11.56 12.46
C ALA A 138 2.92 12.45 11.23
N LEU A 139 1.98 13.34 10.89
CA LEU A 139 2.14 14.30 9.80
C LEU A 139 3.25 15.31 10.10
N TRP A 140 3.34 15.78 11.33
CA TRP A 140 4.40 16.70 11.74
C TRP A 140 5.79 16.07 11.58
N LEU A 141 6.02 14.87 12.11
CA LEU A 141 7.31 14.19 11.96
C LEU A 141 7.64 13.95 10.48
N ARG A 142 6.65 13.51 9.68
CA ARG A 142 6.87 13.28 8.24
C ARG A 142 7.24 14.57 7.52
N SER A 143 6.61 15.69 7.86
CA SER A 143 6.95 17.00 7.30
C SER A 143 8.40 17.38 7.58
N GLU A 144 8.92 17.12 8.79
CA GLU A 144 10.32 17.39 9.14
C GLU A 144 11.28 16.56 8.27
N VAL A 145 11.00 15.27 8.11
CA VAL A 145 11.81 14.39 7.27
C VAL A 145 11.79 14.85 5.80
N LEU A 146 10.62 15.24 5.29
CA LEU A 146 10.45 15.76 3.94
C LEU A 146 11.23 17.08 3.72
N LEU A 147 11.25 17.98 4.72
CA LEU A 147 12.06 19.19 4.68
C LEU A 147 13.55 18.86 4.57
N ARG A 148 14.06 17.91 5.37
CA ARG A 148 15.47 17.47 5.30
C ARG A 148 15.83 16.79 3.97
N LEU A 149 14.84 16.26 3.27
CA LEU A 149 14.98 15.68 1.92
C LEU A 149 14.74 16.70 0.79
N ASN A 150 14.60 18.00 1.09
CA ASN A 150 14.28 19.07 0.14
C ASN A 150 12.95 18.87 -0.61
N LYS A 151 11.99 18.12 -0.04
CA LYS A 151 10.65 17.89 -0.59
C LYS A 151 9.64 18.91 -0.02
N PHE A 152 9.90 20.19 -0.25
CA PHE A 152 9.19 21.30 0.42
C PHE A 152 7.67 21.30 0.20
N GLN A 153 7.20 21.03 -1.02
CA GLN A 153 5.76 21.02 -1.30
C GLN A 153 5.04 19.91 -0.50
N ALA A 154 5.62 18.71 -0.46
CA ALA A 154 5.05 17.60 0.28
C ALA A 154 5.03 17.89 1.80
N ALA A 155 6.09 18.51 2.33
CA ALA A 155 6.13 18.92 3.73
C ALA A 155 5.05 19.96 4.06
N LEU A 156 4.80 20.91 3.16
CA LEU A 156 3.75 21.92 3.34
C LEU A 156 2.35 21.29 3.36
N GLU A 157 2.09 20.31 2.50
CA GLU A 157 0.81 19.60 2.52
C GLU A 157 0.62 18.81 3.83
N ASP A 158 1.67 18.18 4.37
CA ASP A 158 1.60 17.52 5.67
C ASP A 158 1.25 18.50 6.80
N LEU A 159 1.87 19.70 6.81
CA LEU A 159 1.60 20.72 7.83
C LEU A 159 0.19 21.32 7.76
N LYS A 160 -0.41 21.39 6.57
CA LYS A 160 -1.80 21.87 6.42
C LYS A 160 -2.83 20.86 6.93
N LEU A 161 -2.48 19.58 6.93
CA LEU A 161 -3.37 18.48 7.32
C LEU A 161 -3.22 18.07 8.79
N ALA A 162 -2.14 18.52 9.45
CA ALA A 162 -1.83 18.22 10.84
C ALA A 162 -2.78 18.92 11.82
#